data_AF-V9LKB8-F1
#
_entry.id   AF-V9LKB8-F1
#
_cell.length_a   1.000
_cell.length_b   1.000
_cell.length_c   1.000
_cell.angle_alpha   90.00
_cell.angle_beta   90.00
_cell.angle_gamma   90.00
#
_symmetry.space_group_name_H-M   'P 1'
#
loop_
_entity.id
_entity.type
_entity.pdbx_description
1 polymer ?
#
loop_
_entity_poly.entity_id
_entity_poly.type
_entity_poly.pdbx_seq_one_letter_code
_entity_poly.pdbx_strand_id
1 'polypeptide(L)'
;KAKGDCKAFLLRWYYNAEQNKCETFFYSGCHGNGNQFATGNECRTLCVRSGRGGAEEIPQDVSDSDAGTTVAIVFGCLFGIVVVGAVVGLVLQRKKYKSKSNGTTEVEMQ
;
A
#
# COMPACT_ATOMS: atom_id res chain seq x y z
N LYS A 1 -22.62 -24.12 10.96
CA LYS A 1 -23.14 -24.94 9.84
C LYS A 1 -23.60 -26.30 10.31
N ALA A 2 -24.57 -26.92 9.64
CA ALA A 2 -24.95 -28.32 9.85
C ALA A 2 -25.13 -29.01 8.50
N LYS A 3 -24.47 -30.17 8.29
CA LYS A 3 -24.54 -30.91 7.03
C LYS A 3 -25.93 -31.52 6.80
N GLY A 4 -26.59 -31.99 7.86
CA GLY A 4 -27.75 -32.86 7.75
C GLY A 4 -27.39 -34.29 7.35
N ASP A 5 -28.39 -35.14 7.16
CA ASP A 5 -28.29 -36.60 7.00
C ASP A 5 -28.93 -37.16 5.71
N CYS A 6 -29.48 -36.30 4.86
CA CYS A 6 -29.88 -36.65 3.49
C CYS A 6 -28.67 -36.97 2.57
N LYS A 7 -28.94 -37.24 1.28
CA LYS A 7 -27.95 -37.69 0.30
C LYS A 7 -27.68 -36.72 -0.86
N ALA A 8 -28.16 -35.48 -0.79
CA ALA A 8 -27.84 -34.46 -1.78
C ALA A 8 -26.48 -33.80 -1.49
N PHE A 9 -25.92 -33.12 -2.48
CA PHE A 9 -24.69 -32.32 -2.34
C PHE A 9 -24.98 -30.90 -2.82
N LEU A 10 -25.59 -30.10 -1.95
CA LEU A 10 -25.96 -28.72 -2.25
C LEU A 10 -24.89 -27.78 -1.72
N LEU A 11 -24.22 -27.04 -2.62
CA LEU A 11 -23.28 -26.00 -2.23
C LEU A 11 -24.04 -24.84 -1.57
N ARG A 12 -23.69 -24.53 -0.33
CA ARG A 12 -24.30 -23.46 0.46
C ARG A 12 -23.24 -22.62 1.14
N TRP A 13 -23.61 -21.42 1.51
CA TRP A 13 -22.77 -20.51 2.29
C TRP A 13 -23.10 -20.63 3.78
N TYR A 14 -22.12 -20.49 4.65
CA TYR A 14 -22.31 -20.40 6.09
C TYR A 14 -21.38 -19.33 6.67
N TYR A 15 -21.78 -18.74 7.78
CA TYR A 15 -20.95 -17.83 8.55
C TYR A 15 -20.02 -18.61 9.47
N ASN A 16 -18.72 -18.41 9.31
CA ASN A 16 -17.67 -18.85 10.22
C ASN A 16 -17.36 -17.71 11.20
N ALA A 17 -17.78 -17.88 12.46
CA ALA A 17 -17.61 -16.87 13.50
C ALA A 17 -16.15 -16.71 13.96
N GLU A 18 -15.32 -17.75 13.85
CA GLU A 18 -13.91 -17.70 14.24
C GLU A 18 -13.11 -16.81 13.29
N GLN A 19 -13.43 -16.89 11.99
CA GLN A 19 -12.77 -16.13 10.93
C GLN A 19 -13.56 -14.90 10.50
N ASN A 20 -14.68 -14.61 11.16
CA ASN A 20 -15.60 -13.50 10.85
C ASN A 20 -15.97 -13.40 9.35
N LYS A 21 -16.13 -14.55 8.68
CA LYS A 21 -16.31 -14.57 7.21
C LYS A 21 -17.31 -15.63 6.78
N CYS A 22 -17.85 -15.44 5.58
CA CYS A 22 -18.74 -16.41 4.96
C CYS A 22 -17.93 -17.35 4.08
N GLU A 23 -18.08 -18.66 4.33
CA GLU A 23 -17.42 -19.73 3.60
C GLU A 23 -18.46 -20.68 2.99
N THR A 24 -18.03 -21.59 2.13
CA THR A 24 -18.89 -22.59 1.52
C THR A 24 -18.83 -23.94 2.25
N PHE A 25 -19.93 -24.69 2.19
CA PHE A 25 -19.98 -26.08 2.64
C PHE A 25 -21.04 -26.86 1.85
N PHE A 26 -20.97 -28.20 1.91
CA PHE A 26 -21.99 -29.06 1.32
C PHE A 26 -23.10 -29.38 2.34
N TYR A 27 -24.33 -29.02 1.98
CA TYR A 27 -25.55 -29.38 2.68
C TYR A 27 -26.20 -30.61 2.05
N SER A 28 -26.68 -31.53 2.88
CA SER A 28 -27.22 -32.82 2.47
C SER A 28 -28.63 -32.76 1.89
N GLY A 29 -29.34 -31.63 2.04
CA GLY A 29 -30.69 -31.41 1.53
C GLY A 29 -31.79 -31.43 2.59
N CYS A 30 -31.56 -31.99 3.78
CA CYS A 30 -32.50 -31.96 4.90
C CYS A 30 -31.79 -31.82 6.26
N HIS A 31 -32.54 -31.48 7.31
CA HIS A 31 -32.05 -31.41 8.70
C HIS A 31 -30.81 -30.52 8.90
N GLY A 32 -30.74 -29.40 8.18
CA GLY A 32 -29.74 -28.35 8.38
C GLY A 32 -30.04 -27.46 9.59
N ASN A 33 -29.29 -26.36 9.72
CA ASN A 33 -29.56 -25.31 10.71
C ASN A 33 -29.63 -23.94 10.03
N GLY A 34 -29.97 -22.89 10.79
CA GLY A 34 -30.15 -21.53 10.27
C GLY A 34 -28.86 -20.84 9.81
N ASN A 35 -27.68 -21.41 10.06
CA ASN A 35 -26.41 -20.89 9.55
C ASN A 35 -26.09 -21.53 8.18
N GLN A 36 -26.96 -21.22 7.21
CA GLN A 36 -26.90 -21.73 5.84
C GLN A 36 -27.63 -20.77 4.89
N PHE A 37 -26.96 -20.32 3.82
CA PHE A 37 -27.45 -19.31 2.88
C PHE A 37 -27.26 -19.77 1.44
N ALA A 38 -28.09 -19.28 0.53
CA ALA A 38 -27.99 -19.61 -0.89
C ALA A 38 -26.83 -18.87 -1.56
N THR A 39 -26.56 -17.64 -1.12
CA THR A 39 -25.52 -16.78 -1.69
C THR A 39 -24.57 -16.25 -0.62
N GLY A 40 -23.32 -15.96 -1.02
CA GLY A 40 -22.36 -15.35 -0.11
C GLY A 40 -22.79 -13.95 0.33
N ASN A 41 -23.54 -13.22 -0.51
CA ASN A 41 -24.03 -11.89 -0.18
C ASN A 41 -25.09 -11.91 0.93
N GLU A 42 -26.01 -12.87 0.86
CA GLU A 42 -27.02 -13.10 1.90
C GLU A 42 -26.35 -13.41 3.25
N CYS A 43 -25.38 -14.33 3.26
CA CYS A 43 -24.59 -14.64 4.44
C CYS A 43 -23.87 -13.40 5.01
N ARG A 44 -23.18 -12.64 4.15
CA ARG A 44 -22.43 -11.45 4.59
C ARG A 44 -23.34 -10.39 5.17
N THR A 45 -24.44 -10.08 4.48
CA THR A 45 -25.41 -9.07 4.92
C THR A 45 -26.03 -9.42 6.27
N LEU A 46 -26.31 -10.70 6.52
CA LEU A 46 -26.98 -11.14 7.75
C LEU A 46 -26.01 -11.37 8.92
N CYS A 47 -24.78 -11.79 8.66
CA CYS A 47 -23.89 -12.30 9.71
C CYS A 47 -22.57 -11.54 9.85
N VAL A 48 -22.03 -10.96 8.77
CA VAL A 48 -20.76 -10.23 8.83
C VAL A 48 -21.05 -8.79 9.27
N ARG A 49 -20.61 -8.43 10.48
CA ARG A 49 -20.75 -7.06 10.99
C ARG A 49 -19.56 -6.24 10.51
N SER A 50 -19.82 -5.12 9.84
CA SER A 50 -18.80 -4.19 9.33
C SER A 50 -17.93 -3.48 10.40
N GLY A 51 -17.93 -3.94 11.65
CA GLY A 51 -17.37 -3.18 12.78
C GLY A 51 -16.33 -3.89 13.64
N ARG A 52 -16.07 -5.19 13.48
CA ARG A 52 -15.03 -5.88 14.26
C ARG A 52 -14.43 -7.07 13.49
N GLY A 53 -13.30 -6.81 12.82
CA GLY A 53 -12.28 -7.83 12.54
C GLY A 53 -12.51 -8.74 11.34
N GLY A 54 -12.53 -8.17 10.13
CA GLY A 54 -12.58 -8.96 8.90
C GLY A 54 -12.41 -8.15 7.63
N ALA A 55 -11.54 -7.12 7.65
CA ALA A 55 -10.84 -6.80 6.42
C ALA A 55 -9.90 -7.99 6.19
N GLU A 56 -10.18 -8.72 5.11
CA GLU A 56 -9.21 -9.52 4.37
C GLU A 56 -7.75 -9.27 4.79
N GLU A 57 -7.18 -10.20 5.60
CA GLU A 57 -5.74 -10.35 5.69
C GLU A 57 -5.26 -10.95 4.37
N ILE A 58 -5.09 -10.10 3.37
CA ILE A 58 -4.03 -10.33 2.38
C ILE A 58 -2.73 -10.38 3.20
N PRO A 59 -1.91 -11.43 3.07
CA PRO A 59 -0.61 -11.47 3.70
C PRO A 59 0.10 -10.14 3.47
N GLN A 60 0.52 -9.50 4.55
CA GLN A 60 1.37 -8.32 4.58
C GLN A 60 2.78 -8.67 4.05
N ASP A 61 2.85 -9.13 2.79
CA ASP A 61 4.05 -9.27 1.96
C ASP A 61 3.69 -9.08 0.47
N VAL A 62 2.77 -8.15 0.18
CA VAL A 62 2.76 -7.47 -1.11
C VAL A 62 2.96 -6.01 -0.79
N SER A 63 4.16 -5.52 -1.11
CA SER A 63 4.58 -4.15 -0.88
C SER A 63 3.51 -3.18 -1.38
N ASP A 64 2.72 -2.64 -0.45
CA ASP A 64 2.14 -1.32 -0.62
C ASP A 64 3.28 -0.43 -1.09
N SER A 65 3.18 0.04 -2.32
CA SER A 65 4.03 1.13 -2.79
C SER A 65 3.67 2.32 -1.92
N ASP A 66 4.42 2.48 -0.82
CA ASP A 66 4.36 3.63 0.05
C ASP A 66 4.57 4.89 -0.81
N ALA A 67 3.45 5.53 -1.13
CA ALA A 67 3.47 6.86 -1.72
C ALA A 67 4.25 7.82 -0.81
N GLY A 68 4.35 7.55 0.51
CA GLY A 68 5.20 8.29 1.44
C GLY A 68 6.70 8.10 1.20
N THR A 69 7.16 6.86 1.01
CA THR A 69 8.58 6.55 0.82
C THR A 69 9.09 7.02 -0.54
N THR A 70 8.28 6.86 -1.59
CA THR A 70 8.61 7.36 -2.94
C THR A 70 8.71 8.87 -2.95
N VAL A 71 7.78 9.56 -2.29
CA VAL A 71 7.79 11.02 -2.16
C VAL A 71 9.02 11.51 -1.40
N ALA A 72 9.39 10.86 -0.28
CA ALA A 72 10.57 11.22 0.50
C ALA A 72 11.89 11.07 -0.28
N ILE A 73 12.05 10.01 -1.07
CA ILE A 73 13.24 9.78 -1.90
C ILE A 73 13.34 10.80 -3.02
N VAL A 74 12.23 11.10 -3.71
CA VAL A 74 12.23 12.08 -4.81
C VAL A 74 12.54 13.48 -4.30
N PHE A 75 11.92 13.91 -3.18
CA PHE A 75 12.23 15.20 -2.57
C PHE A 75 13.66 15.26 -2.04
N GLY A 76 14.17 14.19 -1.42
CA GLY A 76 15.55 14.11 -0.94
C GLY A 76 16.58 14.21 -2.07
N CYS A 77 16.38 13.48 -3.17
CA CYS A 77 17.26 13.53 -4.34
C CYS A 77 17.25 14.91 -5.02
N LEU A 78 16.06 15.50 -5.21
CA LEU A 78 15.95 16.83 -5.81
C LEU A 78 16.58 17.90 -4.92
N PHE A 79 16.33 17.88 -3.61
CA PHE A 79 16.92 18.82 -2.67
C PHE A 79 18.45 18.66 -2.60
N GLY A 80 18.95 17.43 -2.56
CA GLY A 80 20.39 17.14 -2.59
C GLY A 80 21.09 17.67 -3.84
N ILE A 81 20.53 17.45 -5.03
CA ILE A 81 21.10 17.95 -6.29
C ILE A 81 21.11 19.48 -6.32
N VAL A 82 20.04 20.14 -5.86
CA VAL A 82 19.97 21.61 -5.81
C VAL A 82 21.00 22.18 -4.83
N VAL A 83 21.15 21.58 -3.64
CA VAL A 83 22.14 22.00 -2.64
C VAL A 83 23.56 21.79 -3.15
N VAL A 84 23.88 20.62 -3.72
CA VAL A 84 25.20 20.36 -4.30
C VAL A 84 25.48 21.31 -5.46
N GLY A 85 24.51 21.53 -6.34
CA GLY A 85 24.62 22.50 -7.44
C GLY A 85 24.87 23.92 -6.94
N ALA A 86 24.17 24.36 -5.88
CA ALA A 86 24.39 25.66 -5.26
C ALA A 86 25.76 25.76 -4.59
N VAL A 87 26.21 24.73 -3.86
CA VAL A 87 27.53 24.71 -3.21
C VAL A 87 28.65 24.70 -4.26
N VAL A 88 28.57 23.82 -5.26
CA VAL A 88 29.51 23.76 -6.38
C VAL A 88 29.48 25.07 -7.16
N GLY A 89 28.28 25.62 -7.42
CA GLY A 89 28.09 26.92 -8.03
C GLY A 89 28.78 28.03 -7.25
N LEU A 90 28.59 28.12 -5.94
CA LEU A 90 29.26 29.10 -5.07
C LEU A 90 30.79 28.89 -5.03
N VAL A 91 31.27 27.65 -5.06
CA VAL A 91 32.70 27.33 -5.11
C VAL A 91 33.32 27.68 -6.48
N LEU A 92 32.61 27.41 -7.57
CA LEU A 92 33.03 27.74 -8.94
C LEU A 92 32.90 29.25 -9.22
N GLN A 93 31.89 29.92 -8.65
CA GLN A 93 31.80 31.37 -8.64
C GLN A 93 32.95 31.96 -7.83
N ARG A 94 33.35 31.38 -6.69
CA ARG A 94 34.59 31.79 -6.02
C ARG A 94 35.82 31.58 -6.90
N LYS A 95 35.90 30.53 -7.71
CA LYS A 95 36.99 30.32 -8.69
C LYS A 95 36.96 31.33 -9.85
N LYS A 96 35.79 31.60 -10.47
CA LYS A 96 35.65 32.58 -11.57
C LYS A 96 35.77 34.02 -11.09
N TYR A 97 35.19 34.35 -9.94
CA TYR A 97 35.34 35.63 -9.26
C TYR A 97 36.82 35.90 -8.93
N LYS A 98 37.55 34.88 -8.43
CA LYS A 98 39.00 34.99 -8.20
C LYS A 98 39.83 34.99 -9.50
N SER A 99 39.37 34.30 -10.55
CA SER A 99 40.03 34.29 -11.86
C SER A 99 39.92 35.63 -12.60
N LYS A 100 38.91 36.47 -12.31
CA LYS A 100 38.80 37.81 -12.88
C LYS A 100 39.72 38.84 -12.21
N SER A 101 40.38 38.47 -11.09
CA SER A 101 41.26 39.37 -10.32
C SER A 101 42.75 39.25 -10.63
N ASN A 102 43.19 38.32 -11.49
CA ASN A 102 44.62 38.08 -11.76
C ASN A 102 45.03 38.32 -13.23
N GLY A 103 44.37 39.26 -13.93
CA GLY A 103 44.62 39.48 -15.35
C GLY A 103 44.57 40.94 -15.79
N THR A 104 45.16 41.87 -15.03
CA THR A 104 45.54 43.21 -15.53
C THR A 104 46.61 43.83 -14.62
N THR A 105 47.86 43.41 -14.77
CA THR A 105 49.02 44.19 -14.31
C THR A 105 49.54 45.02 -15.48
N GLU A 106 49.26 46.32 -15.38
CA GLU A 106 49.97 47.50 -15.91
C GLU A 106 51.05 47.33 -16.99
N VAL A 107 50.84 47.98 -18.14
CA VAL A 107 51.81 48.93 -18.74
C VAL A 107 50.99 50.05 -19.39
N GLU A 108 50.98 51.24 -18.79
CA GLU A 108 51.11 52.54 -19.49
C GLU A 108 51.19 53.67 -18.46
N MET A 109 52.37 54.24 -18.27
CA MET A 109 52.52 55.65 -17.87
C MET A 109 53.79 56.20 -18.53
N GLN A 110 53.56 56.98 -19.59
CA GLN A 110 54.38 58.04 -20.20
C GLN A 110 55.78 57.71 -20.74
#